data_AF-A0A960JTL9-F1
#
_entry.id   AF-A0A960JTL9-F1
#
_cell.length_a   1.000
_cell.length_b   1.000
_cell.length_c   1.000
_cell.angle_alpha   90.00
_cell.angle_beta   90.00
_cell.angle_gamma   90.00
#
_symmetry.space_group_name_H-M   'P 1'
#
loop_
_entity.id
_entity.type
_entity.pdbx_description
1 polymer ?
#
loop_
_entity_poly.entity_id
_entity_poly.type
_entity_poly.pdbx_seq_one_letter_code
_entity_poly.pdbx_strand_id
1 'polypeptide(L)'
;MNRPIHVPIRGIVAKPQSTRRLRRQGAVLGVFLGLVGSLCVLVAAPASAAVTPVMDTSVVTAAELANWYRSKGKTNGATVDIDTLAALFINEGAAEGVAGDLAFAQSIVETGYFGFSSRVPGSFNNFSGLGAVDGGTGAAQFPDAQTGVRAQIQHLRAYADPKVTVANLANPLVDPRFNLVSPKGKAPNWEQFGGGIWASDPAYSGKVLGIYQQILTFIGYQWAPFRSASSLVKQTHRDILARAPSSAELVSGVYDLEAKRITPAKYLATLVDGEASKHGQPVARLYLAALGRLPDAGGLEFWTQQHYQGRSLLYIVTRVLSSSEFARRFGNGTNTDFVNMLYQNVLGRPGDWAGTQFWVGRLASGNVSRASLVVSFSESPEHVRKSAPTTEACVVFLGMVRRAPDPSALSWWSTKRASGSPTDVLTSLVLSSAEYAARI
;
A
#
# COMPACT_ATOMS: atom_id res chain seq x y z
N MET A 1 38.38 -82.47 40.96
CA MET A 1 38.39 -81.16 41.64
C MET A 1 37.07 -80.46 41.37
N ASN A 2 36.36 -80.14 42.45
CA ASN A 2 35.08 -79.44 42.47
C ASN A 2 35.16 -78.07 41.79
N ARG A 3 34.19 -77.75 40.91
CA ARG A 3 33.06 -76.88 41.23
C ARG A 3 31.99 -76.94 40.10
N PRO A 4 30.69 -77.10 40.43
CA PRO A 4 29.56 -77.06 39.49
C PRO A 4 29.04 -75.62 39.32
N ILE A 5 28.23 -75.27 38.32
CA ILE A 5 26.75 -75.18 38.41
C ILE A 5 26.10 -75.43 37.03
N HIS A 6 25.52 -76.62 36.98
CA HIS A 6 24.29 -77.17 36.41
C HIS A 6 23.10 -76.28 35.90
N VAL A 7 22.71 -76.55 34.63
CA VAL A 7 21.37 -76.92 34.00
C VAL A 7 20.16 -75.97 34.11
N PRO A 8 18.96 -76.25 33.50
CA PRO A 8 18.54 -77.20 32.44
C PRO A 8 17.65 -76.59 31.30
N ILE A 9 17.59 -77.08 30.05
CA ILE A 9 17.02 -78.31 29.45
C ILE A 9 15.50 -78.24 29.07
N ARG A 10 15.28 -78.35 27.75
CA ARG A 10 14.25 -79.06 26.94
C ARG A 10 12.78 -78.62 26.88
N GLY A 11 12.27 -78.77 25.65
CA GLY A 11 10.90 -79.16 25.35
C GLY A 11 10.54 -78.92 23.88
N ILE A 12 10.98 -79.77 22.95
CA ILE A 12 10.14 -80.78 22.25
C ILE A 12 9.43 -80.25 20.99
N VAL A 13 9.57 -81.08 19.95
CA VAL A 13 9.15 -80.99 18.55
C VAL A 13 7.64 -81.22 18.37
N ALA A 14 7.00 -80.51 17.42
CA ALA A 14 6.02 -81.07 16.47
C ALA A 14 5.72 -80.13 15.27
N LYS A 15 5.68 -80.74 14.07
CA LYS A 15 5.38 -80.24 12.69
C LYS A 15 3.87 -79.85 12.50
N PRO A 16 3.30 -79.56 11.29
CA PRO A 16 3.82 -79.47 9.91
C PRO A 16 3.33 -78.30 9.00
N GLN A 17 4.02 -78.15 7.84
CA GLN A 17 3.59 -77.79 6.46
C GLN A 17 2.45 -76.75 6.25
N SER A 18 2.62 -75.71 5.42
CA SER A 18 2.63 -75.90 3.96
C SER A 18 3.09 -74.67 3.16
N THR A 19 3.88 -74.99 2.13
CA THR A 19 4.19 -74.30 0.87
C THR A 19 3.53 -72.94 0.52
N ARG A 20 4.33 -71.96 0.06
CA ARG A 20 4.26 -71.44 -1.34
C ARG A 20 5.39 -70.45 -1.70
N ARG A 21 6.22 -70.93 -2.65
CA ARG A 21 6.97 -70.30 -3.75
C ARG A 21 7.25 -68.79 -3.77
N LEU A 22 8.55 -68.49 -3.97
CA LEU A 22 9.11 -67.24 -4.51
C LEU A 22 8.50 -66.84 -5.87
N ARG A 23 8.23 -65.54 -6.05
CA ARG A 23 8.48 -64.84 -7.32
C ARG A 23 8.54 -63.32 -7.13
N ARG A 24 9.58 -62.74 -7.73
CA ARG A 24 9.84 -61.33 -8.11
C ARG A 24 8.68 -60.35 -7.88
N GLN A 25 8.89 -59.36 -7.02
CA GLN A 25 8.00 -58.20 -6.94
C GLN A 25 8.34 -57.22 -8.08
N GLY A 26 7.46 -57.18 -9.07
CA GLY A 26 7.28 -56.00 -9.92
C GLY A 26 6.44 -54.99 -9.14
N ALA A 27 6.93 -53.76 -9.02
CA ALA A 27 6.21 -52.67 -8.38
C ALA A 27 4.96 -52.33 -9.20
N VAL A 28 3.79 -52.49 -8.58
CA VAL A 28 2.51 -52.07 -9.15
C VAL A 28 2.34 -50.58 -8.92
N LEU A 29 2.09 -49.90 -10.04
CA LEU A 29 1.68 -48.51 -10.21
C LEU A 29 0.37 -48.27 -9.44
N GLY A 30 0.47 -47.73 -8.22
CA GLY A 30 -0.66 -47.18 -7.48
C GLY A 30 -0.85 -45.71 -7.84
N VAL A 31 -1.86 -45.40 -8.65
CA VAL A 31 -2.29 -44.03 -8.95
C VAL A 31 -2.91 -43.43 -7.68
N PHE A 32 -2.07 -42.80 -6.87
CA PHE A 32 -2.51 -41.79 -5.92
C PHE A 32 -2.60 -40.46 -6.68
N LEU A 33 -3.81 -40.06 -7.08
CA LEU A 33 -4.11 -38.66 -7.36
C LEU A 33 -4.09 -37.90 -6.02
N GLY A 34 -2.88 -37.66 -5.51
CA GLY A 34 -2.63 -36.63 -4.52
C GLY A 34 -2.80 -35.29 -5.20
N LEU A 35 -3.99 -34.71 -5.07
CA LEU A 35 -4.24 -33.31 -5.41
C LEU A 35 -3.37 -32.49 -4.43
N VAL A 36 -2.13 -32.21 -4.83
CA VAL A 36 -1.30 -31.20 -4.19
C VAL A 36 -2.06 -29.91 -4.37
N GLY A 37 -2.82 -29.53 -3.34
CA GLY A 37 -3.34 -28.18 -3.21
C GLY A 37 -2.14 -27.27 -3.19
N SER A 38 -1.80 -26.69 -4.34
CA SER A 38 -0.88 -25.57 -4.44
C SER A 38 -1.41 -24.49 -3.52
N LEU A 39 -0.86 -24.45 -2.30
CA LEU A 39 -0.85 -23.29 -1.46
C LEU A 39 0.03 -22.27 -2.19
N CYS A 40 -0.55 -21.64 -3.20
CA CYS A 40 0.03 -20.48 -3.83
C CYS A 40 -0.13 -19.36 -2.80
N VAL A 41 0.83 -19.28 -1.88
CA VAL A 41 1.15 -18.01 -1.21
C VAL A 41 1.73 -17.14 -2.31
N LEU A 42 0.85 -16.57 -3.14
CA LEU A 42 1.22 -15.42 -3.93
C LEU A 42 1.46 -14.32 -2.90
N VAL A 43 2.75 -14.05 -2.67
CA VAL A 43 3.18 -12.74 -2.20
C VAL A 43 2.48 -11.75 -3.12
N ALA A 44 1.50 -11.02 -2.58
CA ALA A 44 0.95 -9.87 -3.28
C ALA A 44 2.15 -9.05 -3.72
N ALA A 45 2.30 -8.81 -5.03
CA ALA A 45 3.29 -7.86 -5.50
C ALA A 45 3.09 -6.59 -4.66
N PRO A 46 4.16 -6.01 -4.08
CA PRO A 46 4.01 -4.80 -3.29
C PRO A 46 3.25 -3.80 -4.15
N ALA A 47 2.20 -3.22 -3.58
CA ALA A 47 1.44 -2.16 -4.22
C ALA A 47 2.45 -1.18 -4.81
N SER A 48 2.50 -1.05 -6.14
CA SER A 48 3.29 -0.02 -6.78
C SER A 48 2.67 1.30 -6.35
N ALA A 49 3.25 1.90 -5.32
CA ALA A 49 2.86 3.15 -4.71
C ALA A 49 2.85 4.28 -5.76
N ALA A 50 2.29 5.43 -5.40
CA ALA A 50 2.61 6.66 -6.10
C ALA A 50 4.13 6.73 -6.28
N VAL A 51 4.55 7.07 -7.48
CA VAL A 51 5.96 7.16 -7.83
C VAL A 51 6.23 8.65 -7.96
N THR A 52 6.79 9.26 -6.91
CA THR A 52 7.21 10.66 -6.90
C THR A 52 8.55 10.74 -7.62
N PRO A 53 8.58 11.18 -8.90
CA PRO A 53 9.80 11.09 -9.68
C PRO A 53 10.84 12.07 -9.15
N VAL A 54 12.10 11.65 -9.13
CA VAL A 54 13.21 12.56 -8.84
C VAL A 54 13.43 13.52 -10.02
N MET A 55 13.30 12.98 -11.24
CA MET A 55 13.40 13.73 -12.49
C MET A 55 12.06 14.40 -12.81
N ASP A 56 11.82 15.56 -12.21
CA ASP A 56 10.60 16.35 -12.37
C ASP A 56 10.88 17.84 -12.12
N THR A 57 9.93 18.71 -12.44
CA THR A 57 10.05 20.14 -12.18
C THR A 57 9.64 20.46 -10.73
N SER A 58 10.27 21.47 -10.12
CA SER A 58 9.81 22.01 -8.84
C SER A 58 8.42 22.63 -8.98
N VAL A 59 7.54 22.39 -8.01
CA VAL A 59 6.20 23.01 -7.97
C VAL A 59 6.08 24.09 -6.90
N VAL A 60 7.12 24.19 -6.06
CA VAL A 60 7.27 25.23 -5.04
C VAL A 60 8.34 26.22 -5.48
N THR A 61 8.09 27.51 -5.33
CA THR A 61 9.05 28.57 -5.63
C THR A 61 10.11 28.71 -4.54
N ALA A 62 11.25 29.33 -4.87
CA ALA A 62 12.30 29.60 -3.89
C ALA A 62 11.80 30.46 -2.71
N ALA A 63 10.96 31.47 -2.99
CA ALA A 63 10.39 32.34 -1.97
C ALA A 63 9.44 31.57 -1.02
N GLU A 64 8.64 30.66 -1.56
CA GLU A 64 7.77 29.78 -0.77
C GLU A 64 8.56 28.84 0.14
N LEU A 65 9.64 28.22 -0.37
CA LEU A 65 10.55 27.39 0.43
C LEU A 65 11.18 28.20 1.58
N ALA A 66 11.68 29.40 1.28
CA ALA A 66 12.28 30.26 2.28
C ALA A 66 11.27 30.71 3.34
N ASN A 67 10.04 31.06 2.94
CA ASN A 67 8.96 31.42 3.87
C ASN A 67 8.54 30.25 4.75
N TRP A 68 8.42 29.05 4.18
CA TRP A 68 8.16 27.84 4.95
C TRP A 68 9.27 27.59 5.97
N TYR A 69 10.54 27.71 5.57
CA TYR A 69 11.67 27.50 6.48
C TYR A 69 11.64 28.49 7.65
N ARG A 70 11.42 29.78 7.37
CA ARG A 70 11.29 30.82 8.41
C ARG A 70 10.17 30.50 9.41
N SER A 71 9.06 29.94 8.94
CA SER A 71 7.94 29.54 9.81
C SER A 71 8.31 28.51 10.88
N LYS A 72 9.43 27.78 10.69
CA LYS A 72 9.92 26.79 11.66
C LYS A 72 10.68 27.38 12.84
N GLY A 73 11.03 28.68 12.79
CA GLY A 73 11.80 29.34 13.85
C GLY A 73 13.21 28.78 14.05
N LYS A 74 13.80 28.22 13.00
CA LYS A 74 15.16 27.63 13.01
C LYS A 74 16.21 28.64 12.56
N THR A 75 17.41 28.53 13.12
CA THR A 75 18.56 29.32 12.69
C THR A 75 19.25 28.62 11.52
N ASN A 76 19.39 29.32 10.39
CA ASN A 76 20.13 28.80 9.23
C ASN A 76 21.65 28.89 9.49
N GLY A 77 22.34 27.74 9.48
CA GLY A 77 23.79 27.63 9.60
C GLY A 77 24.55 27.50 8.28
N ALA A 78 23.88 27.64 7.13
CA ALA A 78 24.53 27.59 5.82
C ALA A 78 25.40 28.85 5.57
N THR A 79 26.30 28.79 4.59
CA THR A 79 27.19 29.91 4.27
C THR A 79 26.50 31.06 3.51
N VAL A 80 25.24 30.89 3.13
CA VAL A 80 24.39 31.88 2.47
C VAL A 80 23.05 31.97 3.18
N ASP A 81 22.34 33.09 3.00
CA ASP A 81 20.99 33.25 3.55
C ASP A 81 19.99 32.24 2.93
N ILE A 82 18.82 32.12 3.55
CA ILE A 82 17.83 31.10 3.16
C ILE A 82 17.17 31.39 1.80
N ASP A 83 17.03 32.65 1.39
CA ASP A 83 16.45 32.98 0.08
C ASP A 83 17.43 32.57 -1.01
N THR A 84 18.71 32.89 -0.83
CA THR A 84 19.80 32.48 -1.71
C THR A 84 19.89 30.96 -1.79
N LEU A 85 19.88 30.27 -0.64
CA LEU A 85 19.96 28.80 -0.62
C LEU A 85 18.77 28.15 -1.34
N ALA A 86 17.54 28.60 -1.08
CA ALA A 86 16.35 28.09 -1.75
C ALA A 86 16.41 28.34 -3.26
N ALA A 87 16.87 29.52 -3.70
CA ALA A 87 17.06 29.83 -5.12
C ALA A 87 18.08 28.91 -5.80
N LEU A 88 19.19 28.59 -5.12
CA LEU A 88 20.19 27.64 -5.63
C LEU A 88 19.59 26.26 -5.88
N PHE A 89 18.79 25.73 -4.96
CA PHE A 89 18.13 24.43 -5.13
C PHE A 89 17.18 24.42 -6.32
N ILE A 90 16.35 25.45 -6.47
CA ILE A 90 15.41 25.56 -7.58
C ILE A 90 16.17 25.67 -8.92
N ASN A 91 17.21 26.50 -8.99
CA ASN A 91 17.95 26.75 -10.22
C ASN A 91 18.81 25.58 -10.67
N GLU A 92 19.60 24.98 -9.76
CA GLU A 92 20.43 23.81 -10.08
C GLU A 92 19.54 22.60 -10.40
N GLY A 93 18.43 22.42 -9.67
CA GLY A 93 17.43 21.39 -9.98
C GLY A 93 16.83 21.55 -11.37
N ALA A 94 16.35 22.76 -11.71
CA ALA A 94 15.78 23.04 -13.02
C ALA A 94 16.77 22.81 -14.17
N ALA A 95 18.05 23.15 -13.98
CA ALA A 95 19.09 22.92 -14.98
C ALA A 95 19.27 21.42 -15.31
N GLU A 96 19.19 20.56 -14.28
CA GLU A 96 19.41 19.12 -14.40
C GLU A 96 18.11 18.32 -14.60
N GLY A 97 16.94 18.98 -14.61
CA GLY A 97 15.63 18.32 -14.67
C GLY A 97 15.26 17.57 -13.39
N VAL A 98 15.82 17.96 -12.25
CA VAL A 98 15.58 17.37 -10.93
C VAL A 98 14.67 18.29 -10.11
N ALA A 99 13.75 17.69 -9.33
CA ALA A 99 12.88 18.42 -8.42
C ALA A 99 13.67 19.08 -7.28
N GLY A 100 14.13 20.31 -7.51
CA GLY A 100 14.98 21.07 -6.58
C GLY A 100 14.30 21.36 -5.25
N ASP A 101 12.98 21.51 -5.24
CA ASP A 101 12.18 21.69 -4.03
C ASP A 101 12.16 20.43 -3.12
N LEU A 102 12.17 19.23 -3.70
CA LEU A 102 12.35 17.98 -2.98
C LEU A 102 13.80 17.77 -2.53
N ALA A 103 14.79 18.18 -3.32
CA ALA A 103 16.19 18.17 -2.89
C ALA A 103 16.42 19.13 -1.70
N PHE A 104 15.75 20.27 -1.67
CA PHE A 104 15.72 21.15 -0.50
C PHE A 104 15.10 20.43 0.72
N ALA A 105 13.96 19.75 0.56
CA ALA A 105 13.32 18.98 1.62
C ALA A 105 14.23 17.84 2.16
N GLN A 106 14.95 17.15 1.27
CA GLN A 106 15.96 16.17 1.64
C GLN A 106 17.04 16.81 2.52
N SER A 107 17.52 18.00 2.13
CA SER A 107 18.57 18.71 2.86
C SER A 107 18.15 19.12 4.26
N ILE A 108 16.86 19.42 4.47
CA ILE A 108 16.32 19.65 5.82
C ILE A 108 16.49 18.41 6.71
N VAL A 109 16.25 17.21 6.16
CA VAL A 109 16.44 15.95 6.89
C VAL A 109 17.91 15.71 7.18
N GLU A 110 18.77 15.86 6.18
CA GLU A 110 20.21 15.56 6.24
C GLU A 110 20.98 16.49 7.19
N THR A 111 20.61 17.76 7.22
CA THR A 111 21.32 18.79 7.98
C THR A 111 20.66 19.12 9.31
N GLY A 112 19.49 18.53 9.61
CA GLY A 112 18.69 18.90 10.78
C GLY A 112 18.22 20.36 10.70
N TYR A 113 17.48 20.71 9.65
CA TYR A 113 17.01 22.08 9.37
C TYR A 113 18.14 23.10 9.20
N PHE A 114 19.18 22.75 8.45
CA PHE A 114 20.39 23.56 8.28
C PHE A 114 21.06 23.96 9.60
N GLY A 115 20.85 23.17 10.66
CA GLY A 115 21.57 23.31 11.92
C GLY A 115 22.99 22.74 11.83
N PHE A 116 23.19 21.74 10.96
CA PHE A 116 24.43 20.99 10.75
C PHE A 116 24.92 20.27 12.01
N SER A 117 25.84 19.32 11.82
CA SER A 117 26.51 18.65 12.94
C SER A 117 27.96 19.10 13.02
N SER A 118 28.65 18.80 14.12
CA SER A 118 30.10 19.02 14.21
C SER A 118 30.90 18.18 13.20
N ARG A 119 30.33 17.06 12.71
CA ARG A 119 30.96 16.17 11.74
C ARG A 119 30.87 16.68 10.30
N VAL A 120 29.78 17.38 9.98
CA VAL A 120 29.54 18.01 8.67
C VAL A 120 29.04 19.43 8.94
N PRO A 121 29.93 20.37 9.30
CA PRO A 121 29.55 21.74 9.63
C PRO A 121 29.05 22.49 8.39
N GLY A 122 28.30 23.57 8.58
CA GLY A 122 27.78 24.38 7.47
C GLY A 122 28.86 24.90 6.52
N SER A 123 30.08 25.11 7.00
CA SER A 123 31.25 25.50 6.19
C SER A 123 31.67 24.45 5.16
N PHE A 124 31.17 23.21 5.24
CA PHE A 124 31.43 22.19 4.23
C PHE A 124 30.57 22.35 2.99
N ASN A 125 29.49 23.14 3.05
CA ASN A 125 28.49 23.25 1.99
C ASN A 125 27.95 21.88 1.53
N ASN A 126 27.90 20.90 2.44
CA ASN A 126 27.42 19.56 2.15
C ASN A 126 26.02 19.39 2.73
N PHE A 127 25.02 19.66 1.89
CA PHE A 127 23.61 19.66 2.28
C PHE A 127 22.96 18.28 2.27
N SER A 128 23.70 17.24 1.89
CA SER A 128 23.15 15.92 1.58
C SER A 128 23.94 14.74 2.14
N GLY A 129 24.92 15.01 3.01
CA GLY A 129 25.71 13.98 3.67
C GLY A 129 26.67 13.23 2.75
N LEU A 130 26.99 13.75 1.56
CA LEU A 130 27.85 13.08 0.59
C LEU A 130 29.21 12.72 1.21
N GLY A 131 29.57 11.43 1.18
CA GLY A 131 30.83 10.93 1.70
C GLY A 131 30.92 10.77 3.23
N ALA A 132 29.88 11.15 3.98
CA ALA A 132 29.84 11.01 5.44
C ALA A 132 29.43 9.57 5.85
N VAL A 133 30.25 8.56 5.54
CA VAL A 133 30.01 7.16 5.93
C VAL A 133 30.47 6.87 7.37
N ASP A 134 29.79 5.99 8.09
CA ASP A 134 30.15 5.60 9.45
C ASP A 134 31.60 5.08 9.54
N GLY A 135 32.40 5.67 10.43
CA GLY A 135 33.82 5.33 10.61
C GLY A 135 34.81 5.92 9.59
N GLY A 136 34.34 6.63 8.55
CA GLY A 136 35.19 7.31 7.56
C GLY A 136 35.57 8.76 7.93
N THR A 137 36.73 9.23 7.43
CA THR A 137 37.37 10.51 7.81
C THR A 137 37.11 11.71 6.89
N GLY A 138 36.20 11.67 5.90
CA GLY A 138 35.98 12.83 5.04
C GLY A 138 34.59 12.90 4.42
N ALA A 139 33.67 13.62 5.07
CA ALA A 139 32.51 14.15 4.36
C ALA A 139 33.01 15.05 3.23
N ALA A 140 32.35 15.01 2.07
CA ALA A 140 32.69 15.90 0.96
C ALA A 140 32.55 17.36 1.42
N GLN A 141 33.48 18.20 0.97
CA GLN A 141 33.48 19.64 1.22
C GLN A 141 33.48 20.36 -0.13
N PHE A 142 32.65 21.39 -0.24
CA PHE A 142 32.49 22.18 -1.45
C PHE A 142 32.85 23.64 -1.19
N PRO A 143 33.46 24.32 -2.18
CA PRO A 143 33.99 25.69 -2.02
C PRO A 143 32.91 26.72 -1.69
N ASP A 144 31.69 26.51 -2.17
CA ASP A 144 30.55 27.39 -1.95
C ASP A 144 29.23 26.61 -1.92
N ALA A 145 28.16 27.28 -1.47
CA ALA A 145 26.84 26.70 -1.36
C ALA A 145 26.30 26.22 -2.72
N GLN A 146 26.59 26.95 -3.81
CA GLN A 146 26.13 26.57 -5.15
C GLN A 146 26.73 25.23 -5.58
N THR A 147 28.03 25.05 -5.39
CA THR A 147 28.75 23.81 -5.73
C THR A 147 28.24 22.65 -4.87
N GLY A 148 27.96 22.90 -3.60
CA GLY A 148 27.35 21.92 -2.69
C GLY A 148 25.96 21.45 -3.12
N VAL A 149 25.08 22.40 -3.44
CA VAL A 149 23.74 22.12 -3.98
C VAL A 149 23.85 21.36 -5.30
N ARG A 150 24.72 21.80 -6.22
CA ARG A 150 24.95 21.13 -7.51
C ARG A 150 25.39 19.69 -7.32
N ALA A 151 26.32 19.42 -6.40
CA ALA A 151 26.77 18.06 -6.13
C ALA A 151 25.62 17.15 -5.68
N GLN A 152 24.73 17.64 -4.81
CA GLN A 152 23.53 16.91 -4.42
C GLN A 152 22.60 16.64 -5.61
N ILE A 153 22.32 17.66 -6.43
CA ILE A 153 21.45 17.52 -7.61
C ILE A 153 22.02 16.52 -8.61
N GLN A 154 23.32 16.58 -8.90
CA GLN A 154 24.01 15.61 -9.76
C GLN A 154 23.93 14.18 -9.19
N HIS A 155 24.06 14.04 -7.87
CA HIS A 155 23.91 12.74 -7.20
C HIS A 155 22.48 12.19 -7.35
N LEU A 156 21.47 13.02 -7.10
CA LEU A 156 20.05 12.67 -7.29
C LEU A 156 19.78 12.23 -8.74
N ARG A 157 20.27 12.99 -9.72
CA ARG A 157 20.16 12.63 -11.13
C ARG A 157 20.85 11.29 -11.44
N ALA A 158 22.02 11.02 -10.86
CA ALA A 158 22.71 9.73 -11.01
C ALA A 158 21.86 8.54 -10.53
N TYR A 159 21.13 8.69 -9.43
CA TYR A 159 20.21 7.67 -8.92
C TYR A 159 18.97 7.49 -9.80
N ALA A 160 18.50 8.54 -10.47
CA ALA A 160 17.19 8.54 -11.09
C ALA A 160 17.17 8.41 -12.62
N ASP A 161 18.15 8.97 -13.32
CA ASP A 161 18.23 8.95 -14.78
C ASP A 161 19.15 7.82 -15.25
N PRO A 162 18.62 6.74 -15.86
CA PRO A 162 19.45 5.64 -16.37
C PRO A 162 20.35 6.03 -17.55
N LYS A 163 20.12 7.20 -18.16
CA LYS A 163 20.88 7.70 -19.31
C LYS A 163 21.88 8.80 -18.94
N VAL A 164 21.95 9.21 -17.67
CA VAL A 164 22.87 10.27 -17.27
C VAL A 164 24.33 9.82 -17.40
N THR A 165 25.13 10.70 -17.97
CA THR A 165 26.58 10.58 -18.12
C THR A 165 27.21 11.91 -17.76
N VAL A 166 28.52 11.94 -17.52
CA VAL A 166 29.23 13.22 -17.27
C VAL A 166 29.05 14.19 -18.43
N ALA A 167 28.96 13.68 -19.67
CA ALA A 167 28.84 14.49 -20.88
C ALA A 167 27.47 15.17 -21.05
N ASN A 168 26.42 14.73 -20.33
CA ASN A 168 25.07 15.27 -20.46
C ASN A 168 24.53 15.90 -19.16
N LEU A 169 25.41 16.18 -18.19
CA LEU A 169 25.12 17.07 -17.08
C LEU A 169 24.98 18.50 -17.58
N ALA A 170 24.09 19.28 -16.98
CA ALA A 170 23.86 20.66 -17.35
C ALA A 170 25.02 21.56 -16.92
N ASN A 171 25.68 21.20 -15.82
CA ASN A 171 26.86 21.88 -15.29
C ASN A 171 28.04 20.91 -15.13
N PRO A 172 29.30 21.41 -15.06
CA PRO A 172 30.46 20.56 -14.81
C PRO A 172 30.28 19.65 -13.58
N LEU A 173 30.76 18.41 -13.69
CA LEU A 173 30.67 17.43 -12.61
C LEU A 173 31.43 17.92 -11.37
N VAL A 174 30.72 18.01 -10.24
CA VAL A 174 31.28 18.35 -8.93
C VAL A 174 30.97 17.30 -7.87
N ASP A 175 30.00 16.41 -8.10
CA ASP A 175 29.73 15.26 -7.22
C ASP A 175 30.89 14.24 -7.28
N PRO A 176 31.67 14.07 -6.19
CA PRO A 176 32.79 13.13 -6.17
C PRO A 176 32.35 11.66 -6.19
N ARG A 177 31.07 11.38 -5.95
CA ARG A 177 30.50 10.03 -5.88
C ARG A 177 29.63 9.68 -7.09
N PHE A 178 29.53 10.57 -8.08
CA PHE A 178 28.67 10.38 -9.25
C PHE A 178 28.93 9.04 -9.93
N ASN A 179 30.21 8.70 -10.15
CA ASN A 179 30.63 7.46 -10.82
C ASN A 179 30.42 6.20 -9.97
N LEU A 180 30.23 6.32 -8.64
CA LEU A 180 29.98 5.20 -7.73
C LEU A 180 28.52 4.72 -7.80
N VAL A 181 27.61 5.54 -8.33
CA VAL A 181 26.21 5.14 -8.53
C VAL A 181 26.14 4.18 -9.73
N SER A 182 26.03 2.88 -9.44
CA SER A 182 25.92 1.82 -10.43
C SER A 182 24.83 0.79 -10.02
N PRO A 183 23.93 0.40 -10.94
CA PRO A 183 23.67 1.07 -12.22
C PRO A 183 23.11 2.49 -12.01
N LYS A 184 23.23 3.35 -13.02
CA LYS A 184 22.51 4.63 -13.06
C LYS A 184 21.00 4.37 -13.14
N GLY A 185 20.18 5.28 -12.62
CA GLY A 185 18.73 5.12 -12.66
C GLY A 185 18.17 4.01 -11.75
N LYS A 186 18.93 3.56 -10.73
CA LYS A 186 18.50 2.50 -9.81
C LYS A 186 17.39 2.91 -8.82
N ALA A 187 17.13 4.21 -8.68
CA ALA A 187 16.09 4.77 -7.82
C ALA A 187 15.42 5.99 -8.50
N PRO A 188 14.57 5.77 -9.52
CA PRO A 188 13.87 6.83 -10.23
C PRO A 188 12.89 7.65 -9.37
N ASN A 189 12.44 7.12 -8.23
CA ASN A 189 11.41 7.74 -7.40
C ASN A 189 11.84 7.86 -5.93
N TRP A 190 11.39 8.93 -5.26
CA TRP A 190 11.78 9.27 -3.89
C TRP A 190 11.42 8.19 -2.86
N GLU A 191 10.38 7.40 -3.10
CA GLU A 191 9.96 6.29 -2.24
C GLU A 191 11.02 5.17 -2.13
N GLN A 192 12.03 5.19 -3.01
CA GLN A 192 13.07 4.16 -3.09
C GLN A 192 14.35 4.53 -2.32
N PHE A 193 14.46 5.73 -1.75
CA PHE A 193 15.70 6.25 -1.17
C PHE A 193 16.03 5.68 0.23
N GLY A 194 15.11 4.99 0.90
CA GLY A 194 15.38 4.27 2.15
C GLY A 194 16.06 2.91 1.98
N GLY A 195 16.35 2.23 3.10
CA GLY A 195 16.73 0.82 3.12
C GLY A 195 18.06 0.48 2.43
N GLY A 196 19.02 1.40 2.45
CA GLY A 196 20.37 1.22 1.90
C GLY A 196 20.58 1.78 0.49
N ILE A 197 19.57 2.42 -0.12
CA ILE A 197 19.73 3.09 -1.41
C ILE A 197 20.45 4.44 -1.25
N TRP A 198 19.87 5.35 -0.45
CA TRP A 198 20.53 6.59 -0.05
C TRP A 198 20.95 6.55 1.41
N ALA A 199 20.04 6.14 2.28
CA ALA A 199 20.27 5.96 3.72
C ALA A 199 19.92 4.54 4.16
N SER A 200 20.63 4.01 5.15
CA SER A 200 20.36 2.69 5.75
C SER A 200 18.98 2.61 6.41
N ASP A 201 18.44 3.75 6.88
CA ASP A 201 17.13 3.84 7.50
C ASP A 201 16.01 3.53 6.48
N PRO A 202 15.20 2.47 6.70
CA PRO A 202 14.06 2.18 5.84
C PRO A 202 13.00 3.28 5.80
N ALA A 203 12.88 4.08 6.85
CA ALA A 203 11.90 5.17 6.94
C ALA A 203 12.38 6.50 6.32
N TYR A 204 13.60 6.54 5.78
CA TYR A 204 14.22 7.76 5.27
C TYR A 204 13.36 8.48 4.22
N SER A 205 12.87 7.75 3.21
CA SER A 205 12.01 8.32 2.17
C SER A 205 10.76 9.00 2.75
N GLY A 206 10.11 8.36 3.73
CA GLY A 206 8.94 8.94 4.40
C GLY A 206 9.25 10.21 5.17
N LYS A 207 10.48 10.37 5.70
CA LYS A 207 10.90 11.61 6.36
C LYS A 207 11.04 12.77 5.37
N VAL A 208 11.68 12.51 4.21
CA VAL A 208 11.85 13.53 3.15
C VAL A 208 10.50 13.95 2.59
N LEU A 209 9.67 12.97 2.21
CA LEU A 209 8.32 13.22 1.69
C LEU A 209 7.43 13.90 2.74
N GLY A 210 7.58 13.55 4.02
CA GLY A 210 6.89 14.22 5.13
C GLY A 210 7.29 15.70 5.30
N ILE A 211 8.57 16.06 5.11
CA ILE A 211 8.99 17.48 5.09
C ILE A 211 8.37 18.19 3.90
N TYR A 212 8.44 17.58 2.72
CA TYR A 212 7.90 18.17 1.50
C TYR A 212 6.38 18.37 1.57
N GLN A 213 5.67 17.43 2.18
CA GLN A 213 4.25 17.56 2.46
C GLN A 213 3.92 18.77 3.35
N GLN A 214 4.75 19.02 4.39
CA GLN A 214 4.57 20.21 5.22
C GLN A 214 4.78 21.49 4.41
N ILE A 215 5.68 21.50 3.43
CA ILE A 215 5.89 22.64 2.52
C ILE A 215 4.63 22.86 1.68
N LEU A 216 4.15 21.83 0.97
CA LEU A 216 2.95 21.92 0.13
C LEU A 216 1.72 22.37 0.92
N THR A 217 1.57 21.86 2.14
CA THR A 217 0.45 22.22 3.02
C THR A 217 0.52 23.68 3.46
N PHE A 218 1.71 24.17 3.84
CA PHE A 218 1.92 25.54 4.29
C PHE A 218 1.59 26.58 3.21
N ILE A 219 1.94 26.30 1.95
CA ILE A 219 1.69 27.22 0.84
C ILE A 219 0.26 27.11 0.28
N GLY A 220 -0.56 26.23 0.85
CA GLY A 220 -1.91 25.97 0.33
C GLY A 220 -1.88 25.38 -1.08
N TYR A 221 -0.89 24.54 -1.39
CA TYR A 221 -0.75 23.96 -2.72
C TYR A 221 -2.01 23.16 -3.06
N GLN A 222 -2.68 23.55 -4.15
CA GLN A 222 -4.00 23.05 -4.51
C GLN A 222 -4.08 21.53 -4.69
N TRP A 223 -2.95 20.88 -4.99
CA TRP A 223 -2.90 19.42 -5.17
C TRP A 223 -2.42 18.67 -3.92
N ALA A 224 -2.02 19.34 -2.84
CA ALA A 224 -1.52 18.66 -1.64
C ALA A 224 -2.47 17.54 -1.19
N PRO A 225 -1.97 16.34 -0.86
CA PRO A 225 -0.56 15.94 -0.73
C PRO A 225 0.22 15.64 -2.04
N PHE A 226 -0.39 15.81 -3.20
CA PHE A 226 0.19 15.50 -4.50
C PHE A 226 0.97 16.68 -5.11
N ARG A 227 1.90 16.36 -6.01
CA ARG A 227 2.68 17.34 -6.79
C ARG A 227 2.01 17.78 -8.08
N SER A 228 1.01 17.04 -8.55
CA SER A 228 0.27 17.37 -9.76
C SER A 228 -1.11 16.72 -9.75
N ALA A 229 -2.00 17.25 -10.57
CA ALA A 229 -3.27 16.59 -10.88
C ALA A 229 -3.04 15.16 -11.41
N SER A 230 -1.99 14.92 -12.21
CA SER A 230 -1.67 13.57 -12.72
C SER A 230 -1.36 12.58 -11.59
N SER A 231 -0.54 12.98 -10.61
CA SER A 231 -0.23 12.14 -9.45
C SER A 231 -1.48 11.87 -8.60
N LEU A 232 -2.34 12.88 -8.40
CA LEU A 232 -3.62 12.71 -7.70
C LEU A 232 -4.50 11.69 -8.42
N VAL A 233 -4.70 11.85 -9.72
CA VAL A 233 -5.57 10.97 -10.54
C VAL A 233 -5.06 9.53 -10.47
N LYS A 234 -3.76 9.31 -10.71
CA LYS A 234 -3.15 7.98 -10.67
C LYS A 234 -3.30 7.33 -9.31
N GLN A 235 -3.03 8.08 -8.24
CA GLN A 235 -3.03 7.53 -6.89
C GLN A 235 -4.44 7.23 -6.39
N THR A 236 -5.39 8.15 -6.58
CA THR A 236 -6.79 7.96 -6.17
C THR A 236 -7.48 6.81 -6.92
N HIS A 237 -7.13 6.57 -8.19
CA HIS A 237 -7.56 5.36 -8.92
C HIS A 237 -7.03 4.08 -8.27
N ARG A 238 -5.75 4.04 -7.92
CA ARG A 238 -5.18 2.86 -7.25
C ARG A 238 -5.82 2.62 -5.90
N ASP A 239 -6.06 3.67 -5.13
CA ASP A 239 -6.61 3.57 -3.79
C ASP A 239 -8.08 3.16 -3.79
N ILE A 240 -8.90 3.82 -4.59
CA ILE A 240 -10.36 3.60 -4.56
C ILE A 240 -10.79 2.49 -5.50
N LEU A 241 -10.11 2.34 -6.63
CA LEU A 241 -10.47 1.38 -7.68
C LEU A 241 -9.53 0.19 -7.77
N ALA A 242 -8.48 0.08 -6.94
CA ALA A 242 -7.54 -1.05 -6.99
C ALA A 242 -6.92 -1.29 -8.39
N ARG A 243 -6.87 -0.27 -9.26
CA ARG A 243 -6.31 -0.30 -10.61
C ARG A 243 -5.74 1.05 -11.02
N ALA A 244 -4.90 1.07 -12.04
CA ALA A 244 -4.46 2.31 -12.67
C ALA A 244 -5.59 2.94 -13.52
N PRO A 245 -5.59 4.28 -13.71
CA PRO A 245 -6.45 4.90 -14.72
C PRO A 245 -6.02 4.47 -16.12
N SER A 246 -6.99 4.35 -17.03
CA SER A 246 -6.74 4.33 -18.46
C SER A 246 -6.19 5.68 -18.94
N SER A 247 -5.62 5.72 -20.15
CA SER A 247 -5.11 6.98 -20.73
C SER A 247 -6.20 8.04 -20.85
N ALA A 248 -7.44 7.64 -21.18
CA ALA A 248 -8.57 8.57 -21.30
C ALA A 248 -9.00 9.13 -19.93
N GLU A 249 -9.09 8.27 -18.90
CA GLU A 249 -9.41 8.69 -17.54
C GLU A 249 -8.34 9.63 -16.97
N LEU A 250 -7.06 9.33 -17.26
CA LEU A 250 -5.95 10.18 -16.85
C LEU A 250 -6.03 11.56 -17.51
N VAL A 251 -6.21 11.61 -18.83
CA VAL A 251 -6.31 12.87 -19.58
C VAL A 251 -7.50 13.70 -19.12
N SER A 252 -8.69 13.10 -19.03
CA SER A 252 -9.91 13.81 -18.62
C SER A 252 -9.81 14.29 -17.19
N GLY A 253 -9.36 13.43 -16.26
CA GLY A 253 -9.25 13.79 -14.85
C GLY A 253 -8.27 14.93 -14.61
N VAL A 254 -7.10 14.89 -15.27
CA VAL A 254 -6.11 15.97 -15.19
C VAL A 254 -6.70 17.28 -15.72
N TYR A 255 -7.33 17.23 -16.90
CA TYR A 255 -7.95 18.41 -17.50
C TYR A 255 -9.01 19.04 -16.59
N ASP A 256 -9.93 18.25 -16.02
CA ASP A 256 -11.00 18.77 -15.17
C ASP A 256 -10.48 19.38 -13.87
N LEU A 257 -9.45 18.76 -13.27
CA LEU A 257 -8.79 19.28 -12.08
C LEU A 257 -8.06 20.59 -12.40
N GLU A 258 -7.16 20.59 -13.39
CA GLU A 258 -6.35 21.76 -13.74
C GLU A 258 -7.21 22.96 -14.18
N ALA A 259 -8.30 22.70 -14.90
CA ALA A 259 -9.28 23.71 -15.28
C ALA A 259 -10.23 24.12 -14.13
N LYS A 260 -10.02 23.57 -12.91
CA LYS A 260 -10.81 23.83 -11.69
C LYS A 260 -12.31 23.57 -11.87
N ARG A 261 -12.68 22.65 -12.77
CA ARG A 261 -14.07 22.21 -12.99
C ARG A 261 -14.53 21.29 -11.87
N ILE A 262 -13.58 20.60 -11.24
CA ILE A 262 -13.80 19.69 -10.12
C ILE A 262 -12.71 19.90 -9.06
N THR A 263 -13.07 19.77 -7.78
CA THR A 263 -12.09 19.79 -6.69
C THR A 263 -11.45 18.40 -6.52
N PRO A 264 -10.24 18.30 -5.93
CA PRO A 264 -9.64 17.03 -5.51
C PRO A 264 -10.60 16.09 -4.77
N ALA A 265 -11.31 16.60 -3.77
CA ALA A 265 -12.28 15.83 -2.99
C ALA A 265 -13.47 15.39 -3.84
N LYS A 266 -13.96 16.26 -4.74
CA LYS A 266 -15.06 15.91 -5.64
C LYS A 266 -14.65 14.87 -6.68
N TYR A 267 -13.41 14.92 -7.18
CA TYR A 267 -12.87 13.90 -8.07
C TYR A 267 -12.78 12.55 -7.38
N LEU A 268 -12.27 12.50 -6.15
CA LEU A 268 -12.25 11.28 -5.35
C LEU A 268 -13.67 10.73 -5.13
N ALA A 269 -14.64 11.60 -4.85
CA ALA A 269 -16.04 11.22 -4.69
C ALA A 269 -16.65 10.61 -5.96
N THR A 270 -16.30 11.06 -7.18
CA THR A 270 -16.82 10.44 -8.41
C THR A 270 -16.32 9.00 -8.58
N LEU A 271 -15.10 8.69 -8.13
CA LEU A 271 -14.60 7.31 -8.13
C LEU A 271 -15.34 6.43 -7.12
N VAL A 272 -15.59 6.96 -5.91
CA VAL A 272 -16.30 6.26 -4.83
C VAL A 272 -17.76 5.98 -5.21
N ASP A 273 -18.47 7.00 -5.68
CA ASP A 273 -19.90 6.89 -6.05
C ASP A 273 -20.08 6.14 -7.38
N GLY A 274 -19.09 6.22 -8.28
CA GLY A 274 -19.15 5.68 -9.64
C GLY A 274 -18.75 4.22 -9.75
N GLU A 275 -17.45 3.96 -9.91
CA GLU A 275 -16.96 2.62 -10.22
C GLU A 275 -16.75 1.77 -8.97
N ALA A 276 -16.29 2.36 -7.86
CA ALA A 276 -16.13 1.61 -6.62
C ALA A 276 -17.47 1.07 -6.09
N SER A 277 -18.58 1.78 -6.32
CA SER A 277 -19.92 1.31 -5.95
C SER A 277 -20.37 0.05 -6.71
N LYS A 278 -19.73 -0.26 -7.85
CA LYS A 278 -20.00 -1.44 -8.69
C LYS A 278 -19.03 -2.60 -8.43
N HIS A 279 -17.87 -2.34 -7.82
CA HIS A 279 -16.82 -3.35 -7.64
C HIS A 279 -16.37 -3.48 -6.19
N GLY A 280 -15.76 -2.44 -5.61
CA GLY A 280 -15.18 -2.50 -4.26
C GLY A 280 -16.24 -2.58 -3.15
N GLN A 281 -17.31 -1.79 -3.25
CA GLN A 281 -18.36 -1.77 -2.22
C GLN A 281 -19.15 -3.11 -2.15
N PRO A 282 -19.53 -3.76 -3.27
CA PRO A 282 -20.10 -5.11 -3.23
C PRO A 282 -19.17 -6.15 -2.60
N VAL A 283 -17.86 -6.08 -2.85
CA VAL A 283 -16.88 -6.95 -2.18
C VAL A 283 -16.88 -6.72 -0.67
N ALA A 284 -16.83 -5.48 -0.21
CA ALA A 284 -16.91 -5.15 1.22
C ALA A 284 -18.22 -5.66 1.85
N ARG A 285 -19.34 -5.53 1.13
CA ARG A 285 -20.66 -5.99 1.58
C ARG A 285 -20.78 -7.52 1.64
N LEU A 286 -20.14 -8.24 0.71
CA LEU A 286 -20.05 -9.71 0.78
C LEU A 286 -19.29 -10.15 2.04
N TYR A 287 -18.21 -9.46 2.40
CA TYR A 287 -17.46 -9.73 3.63
C TYR A 287 -18.30 -9.49 4.89
N LEU A 288 -19.05 -8.39 4.93
CA LEU A 288 -20.01 -8.13 6.00
C LEU A 288 -21.05 -9.25 6.11
N ALA A 289 -21.65 -9.68 5.00
CA ALA A 289 -22.64 -10.75 5.01
C ALA A 289 -22.06 -12.12 5.41
N ALA A 290 -20.93 -12.52 4.80
CA ALA A 290 -20.34 -13.85 4.97
C ALA A 290 -19.57 -14.01 6.29
N LEU A 291 -18.88 -12.96 6.73
CA LEU A 291 -17.95 -13.01 7.86
C LEU A 291 -18.33 -12.06 9.00
N GLY A 292 -19.32 -11.17 8.85
CA GLY A 292 -19.69 -10.21 9.90
C GLY A 292 -18.60 -9.18 10.19
N ARG A 293 -17.67 -8.95 9.25
CA ARG A 293 -16.58 -7.96 9.38
C ARG A 293 -16.21 -7.39 8.01
N LEU A 294 -15.54 -6.24 7.99
CA LEU A 294 -14.91 -5.69 6.79
C LEU A 294 -13.70 -6.53 6.35
N PRO A 295 -13.35 -6.54 5.04
CA PRO A 295 -12.09 -7.09 4.58
C PRO A 295 -10.90 -6.28 5.14
N ASP A 296 -9.71 -6.86 5.09
CA ASP A 296 -8.48 -6.07 5.18
C ASP A 296 -8.12 -5.45 3.82
N ALA A 297 -7.10 -4.59 3.78
CA ALA A 297 -6.75 -3.83 2.57
C ALA A 297 -6.33 -4.75 1.41
N GLY A 298 -5.56 -5.82 1.69
CA GLY A 298 -5.13 -6.77 0.67
C GLY A 298 -6.28 -7.62 0.13
N GLY A 299 -7.20 -8.05 1.01
CA GLY A 299 -8.40 -8.79 0.64
C GLY A 299 -9.35 -7.97 -0.21
N LEU A 300 -9.60 -6.70 0.15
CA LEU A 300 -10.42 -5.79 -0.66
C LEU A 300 -9.81 -5.59 -2.05
N GLU A 301 -8.51 -5.26 -2.11
CA GLU A 301 -7.79 -5.04 -3.37
C GLU A 301 -7.85 -6.27 -4.28
N PHE A 302 -7.50 -7.44 -3.75
CA PHE A 302 -7.50 -8.69 -4.52
C PHE A 302 -8.87 -9.03 -5.10
N TRP A 303 -9.93 -9.03 -4.27
CA TRP A 303 -11.25 -9.43 -4.73
C TRP A 303 -11.89 -8.38 -5.66
N THR A 304 -11.59 -7.09 -5.45
CA THR A 304 -12.02 -6.04 -6.37
C THR A 304 -11.38 -6.23 -7.75
N GLN A 305 -10.08 -6.55 -7.81
CA GLN A 305 -9.38 -6.88 -9.07
C GLN A 305 -9.97 -8.12 -9.76
N GLN A 306 -10.30 -9.17 -8.99
CA GLN A 306 -11.00 -10.33 -9.55
C GLN A 306 -12.37 -9.94 -10.12
N HIS A 307 -13.08 -9.03 -9.46
CA HIS A 307 -14.37 -8.55 -9.95
C HIS A 307 -14.23 -7.76 -11.26
N TYR A 308 -13.20 -6.91 -11.41
CA TYR A 308 -12.91 -6.23 -12.68
C TYR A 308 -12.61 -7.21 -13.82
N GLN A 309 -12.02 -8.37 -13.51
CA GLN A 309 -11.76 -9.44 -14.48
C GLN A 309 -13.02 -10.26 -14.83
N GLY A 310 -14.22 -9.79 -14.45
CA GLY A 310 -15.49 -10.43 -14.77
C GLY A 310 -15.86 -11.59 -13.84
N ARG A 311 -15.13 -11.82 -12.74
CA ARG A 311 -15.56 -12.79 -11.73
C ARG A 311 -16.81 -12.26 -11.02
N SER A 312 -17.80 -13.14 -10.86
CA SER A 312 -19.06 -12.80 -10.20
C SER A 312 -18.89 -12.76 -8.68
N LEU A 313 -19.79 -12.04 -8.00
CA LEU A 313 -19.93 -12.08 -6.53
C LEU A 313 -20.13 -13.51 -6.02
N LEU A 314 -20.83 -14.36 -6.79
CA LEU A 314 -21.00 -15.78 -6.48
C LEU A 314 -19.65 -16.53 -6.47
N TYR A 315 -18.78 -16.28 -7.45
CA TYR A 315 -17.45 -16.86 -7.47
C TYR A 315 -16.63 -16.41 -6.25
N ILE A 316 -16.62 -15.10 -5.98
CA ILE A 316 -15.86 -14.52 -4.87
C ILE A 316 -16.32 -15.12 -3.53
N VAL A 317 -17.62 -15.10 -3.26
CA VAL A 317 -18.14 -15.61 -1.99
C VAL A 317 -17.94 -17.12 -1.84
N THR A 318 -17.98 -17.89 -2.94
CA THR A 318 -17.64 -19.33 -2.91
C THR A 318 -16.23 -19.54 -2.38
N ARG A 319 -15.27 -18.71 -2.81
CA ARG A 319 -13.89 -18.76 -2.32
C ARG A 319 -13.78 -18.34 -0.86
N VAL A 320 -14.52 -17.30 -0.44
CA VAL A 320 -14.58 -16.87 0.97
C VAL A 320 -15.14 -17.97 1.87
N LEU A 321 -16.24 -18.62 1.48
CA LEU A 321 -16.85 -19.71 2.26
C LEU A 321 -15.97 -20.95 2.35
N SER A 322 -15.11 -21.19 1.34
CA SER A 322 -14.12 -22.27 1.35
C SER A 322 -12.83 -21.94 2.11
N SER A 323 -12.70 -20.72 2.65
CA SER A 323 -11.47 -20.28 3.32
C SER A 323 -11.28 -20.93 4.69
N SER A 324 -10.02 -21.06 5.11
CA SER A 324 -9.66 -21.46 6.47
C SER A 324 -10.21 -20.51 7.52
N GLU A 325 -10.37 -19.22 7.18
CA GLU A 325 -10.98 -18.25 8.08
C GLU A 325 -12.45 -18.56 8.33
N PHE A 326 -13.23 -18.81 7.28
CA PHE A 326 -14.65 -19.14 7.42
C PHE A 326 -14.81 -20.42 8.25
N ALA A 327 -14.02 -21.46 7.92
CA ALA A 327 -14.01 -22.70 8.69
C ALA A 327 -13.63 -22.50 10.16
N ARG A 328 -12.64 -21.63 10.46
CA ARG A 328 -12.24 -21.32 11.84
C ARG A 328 -13.31 -20.57 12.63
N ARG A 329 -14.05 -19.66 11.97
CA ARG A 329 -15.04 -18.80 12.66
C ARG A 329 -16.41 -19.46 12.80
N PHE A 330 -16.81 -20.27 11.82
CA PHE A 330 -18.16 -20.82 11.74
C PHE A 330 -18.22 -22.36 11.69
N GLY A 331 -17.07 -23.02 11.54
CA GLY A 331 -16.97 -24.49 11.57
C GLY A 331 -17.81 -25.20 10.50
N ASN A 332 -18.17 -26.46 10.80
CA ASN A 332 -19.14 -27.23 10.03
C ASN A 332 -20.57 -27.06 10.59
N GLY A 333 -20.98 -25.81 10.83
CA GLY A 333 -22.32 -25.50 11.32
C GLY A 333 -23.43 -26.07 10.42
N THR A 334 -24.57 -26.36 11.04
CA THR A 334 -25.78 -26.80 10.33
C THR A 334 -26.29 -25.73 9.38
N ASN A 335 -27.23 -26.08 8.49
CA ASN A 335 -27.89 -25.07 7.66
C ASN A 335 -28.65 -24.04 8.51
N THR A 336 -29.17 -24.43 9.67
CA THR A 336 -29.82 -23.53 10.62
C THR A 336 -28.82 -22.51 11.17
N ASP A 337 -27.63 -22.97 11.60
CA ASP A 337 -26.58 -22.09 12.11
C ASP A 337 -26.14 -21.08 11.04
N PHE A 338 -25.98 -21.56 9.80
CA PHE A 338 -25.60 -20.72 8.67
C PHE A 338 -26.65 -19.65 8.33
N VAL A 339 -27.94 -20.02 8.32
CA VAL A 339 -29.04 -19.07 8.05
C VAL A 339 -29.13 -18.03 9.17
N ASN A 340 -29.05 -18.45 10.43
CA ASN A 340 -29.08 -17.54 11.57
C ASN A 340 -27.90 -16.56 11.56
N MET A 341 -26.70 -17.02 11.19
CA MET A 341 -25.53 -16.16 11.01
C MET A 341 -25.79 -15.09 9.94
N LEU A 342 -26.39 -15.45 8.79
CA LEU A 342 -26.71 -14.47 7.75
C LEU A 342 -27.71 -13.42 8.23
N TYR A 343 -28.79 -13.84 8.91
CA TYR A 343 -29.74 -12.90 9.51
C TYR A 343 -29.06 -11.93 10.48
N GLN A 344 -28.18 -12.44 11.35
CA GLN A 344 -27.44 -11.62 12.29
C GLN A 344 -26.49 -10.64 11.60
N ASN A 345 -25.70 -11.10 10.63
CA ASN A 345 -24.71 -10.27 9.95
C ASN A 345 -25.35 -9.19 9.06
N VAL A 346 -26.46 -9.52 8.40
CA VAL A 346 -27.05 -8.69 7.34
C VAL A 346 -28.14 -7.78 7.88
N LEU A 347 -29.00 -8.30 8.77
CA LEU A 347 -30.13 -7.57 9.32
C LEU A 347 -29.88 -7.10 10.77
N GLY A 348 -28.92 -7.70 11.49
CA GLY A 348 -28.64 -7.37 12.89
C GLY A 348 -29.68 -7.94 13.85
N ARG A 349 -30.46 -8.94 13.42
CA ARG A 349 -31.51 -9.59 14.21
C ARG A 349 -31.58 -11.08 13.87
N PRO A 350 -32.14 -11.91 14.76
CA PRO A 350 -32.52 -13.27 14.40
C PRO A 350 -33.54 -13.30 13.26
N GLY A 351 -33.48 -14.35 12.43
CA GLY A 351 -34.56 -14.68 11.51
C GLY A 351 -35.81 -15.08 12.30
N ASP A 352 -36.99 -14.75 11.79
CA ASP A 352 -38.20 -15.35 12.31
C ASP A 352 -38.22 -16.86 11.99
N TRP A 353 -39.05 -17.61 12.71
CA TRP A 353 -39.08 -19.06 12.58
C TRP A 353 -39.42 -19.51 11.15
N ALA A 354 -40.42 -18.90 10.52
CA ALA A 354 -40.88 -19.29 9.19
C ALA A 354 -39.84 -19.01 8.10
N GLY A 355 -39.22 -17.83 8.12
CA GLY A 355 -38.15 -17.44 7.20
C GLY A 355 -36.91 -18.31 7.36
N THR A 356 -36.54 -18.64 8.59
CA THR A 356 -35.40 -19.52 8.86
C THR A 356 -35.67 -20.93 8.30
N GLN A 357 -36.84 -21.52 8.59
CA GLN A 357 -37.21 -22.85 8.07
C GLN A 357 -37.29 -22.89 6.55
N PHE A 358 -37.80 -21.82 5.92
CA PHE A 358 -37.84 -21.70 4.47
C PHE A 358 -36.43 -21.81 3.86
N TRP A 359 -35.47 -21.04 4.34
CA TRP A 359 -34.10 -21.07 3.81
C TRP A 359 -33.38 -22.38 4.14
N VAL A 360 -33.57 -22.92 5.34
CA VAL A 360 -33.02 -24.23 5.73
C VAL A 360 -33.51 -25.33 4.80
N GLY A 361 -34.82 -25.38 4.49
CA GLY A 361 -35.38 -26.35 3.56
C GLY A 361 -34.79 -26.21 2.14
N ARG A 362 -34.62 -24.98 1.65
CA ARG A 362 -34.03 -24.69 0.33
C ARG A 362 -32.56 -25.10 0.24
N LEU A 363 -31.79 -24.94 1.32
CA LEU A 363 -30.41 -25.41 1.42
C LEU A 363 -30.36 -26.95 1.51
N ALA A 364 -31.25 -27.57 2.28
CA ALA A 364 -31.30 -29.02 2.46
C ALA A 364 -31.69 -29.76 1.17
N SER A 365 -32.57 -29.18 0.36
CA SER A 365 -32.97 -29.76 -0.93
C SER A 365 -31.95 -29.53 -2.06
N GLY A 366 -30.90 -28.73 -1.82
CA GLY A 366 -29.92 -28.34 -2.84
C GLY A 366 -30.42 -27.31 -3.85
N ASN A 367 -31.63 -26.76 -3.68
CA ASN A 367 -32.20 -25.77 -4.60
C ASN A 367 -31.48 -24.43 -4.52
N VAL A 368 -30.83 -24.14 -3.40
CA VAL A 368 -30.03 -22.94 -3.17
C VAL A 368 -28.70 -23.37 -2.56
N SER A 369 -27.58 -22.88 -3.12
CA SER A 369 -26.27 -23.07 -2.49
C SER A 369 -26.06 -22.05 -1.37
N ARG A 370 -25.21 -22.37 -0.38
CA ARG A 370 -24.81 -21.41 0.67
C ARG A 370 -24.26 -20.12 0.06
N ALA A 371 -23.43 -20.22 -0.97
CA ALA A 371 -22.86 -19.08 -1.69
C ALA A 371 -23.95 -18.20 -2.34
N SER A 372 -24.90 -18.82 -3.05
CA SER A 372 -26.03 -18.11 -3.66
C SER A 372 -26.89 -17.39 -2.62
N LEU A 373 -27.12 -18.03 -1.45
CA LEU A 373 -27.87 -17.41 -0.36
C LEU A 373 -27.17 -16.18 0.21
N VAL A 374 -25.84 -16.23 0.40
CA VAL A 374 -25.08 -15.05 0.85
C VAL A 374 -25.20 -13.91 -0.14
N VAL A 375 -25.07 -14.16 -1.45
CA VAL A 375 -25.23 -13.12 -2.47
C VAL A 375 -26.62 -12.50 -2.39
N SER A 376 -27.68 -13.33 -2.26
CA SER A 376 -29.06 -12.82 -2.17
C SER A 376 -29.30 -11.95 -0.94
N PHE A 377 -28.72 -12.29 0.21
CA PHE A 377 -28.82 -11.47 1.42
C PHE A 377 -27.98 -10.18 1.31
N SER A 378 -26.74 -10.31 0.84
CA SER A 378 -25.77 -9.23 0.69
C SER A 378 -26.25 -8.16 -0.28
N GLU A 379 -26.79 -8.56 -1.44
CA GLU A 379 -27.27 -7.63 -2.46
C GLU A 379 -28.78 -7.34 -2.35
N SER A 380 -29.41 -7.69 -1.21
CA SER A 380 -30.79 -7.29 -0.95
C SER A 380 -30.90 -5.75 -0.90
N PRO A 381 -31.96 -5.13 -1.44
CA PRO A 381 -32.10 -3.67 -1.43
C PRO A 381 -32.02 -3.04 -0.03
N GLU A 382 -32.51 -3.74 0.99
CA GLU A 382 -32.41 -3.30 2.39
C GLU A 382 -30.95 -3.29 2.87
N HIS A 383 -30.20 -4.39 2.66
CA HIS A 383 -28.82 -4.46 3.12
C HIS A 383 -27.91 -3.52 2.35
N VAL A 384 -28.08 -3.38 1.03
CA VAL A 384 -27.33 -2.41 0.22
C VAL A 384 -27.51 -1.00 0.78
N ARG A 385 -28.76 -0.58 1.08
CA ARG A 385 -29.01 0.74 1.68
C ARG A 385 -28.41 0.88 3.07
N LYS A 386 -28.60 -0.12 3.94
CA LYS A 386 -28.15 -0.07 5.34
C LYS A 386 -26.64 -0.09 5.48
N SER A 387 -25.95 -0.84 4.62
CA SER A 387 -24.49 -0.99 4.65
C SER A 387 -23.73 0.07 3.86
N ALA A 388 -24.41 0.87 3.02
CA ALA A 388 -23.77 1.85 2.15
C ALA A 388 -22.75 2.77 2.87
N PRO A 389 -23.06 3.41 4.03
CA PRO A 389 -22.06 4.22 4.73
C PRO A 389 -20.84 3.43 5.18
N THR A 390 -21.03 2.16 5.57
CA THR A 390 -19.95 1.29 6.02
C THR A 390 -19.08 0.83 4.84
N THR A 391 -19.69 0.49 3.69
CA THR A 391 -18.95 0.06 2.50
C THR A 391 -18.23 1.21 1.82
N GLU A 392 -18.80 2.41 1.81
CA GLU A 392 -18.15 3.65 1.36
C GLU A 392 -16.92 3.95 2.22
N ALA A 393 -17.07 3.99 3.56
CA ALA A 393 -15.96 4.20 4.47
C ALA A 393 -14.89 3.11 4.33
N CYS A 394 -15.31 1.85 4.13
CA CYS A 394 -14.40 0.73 3.92
C CYS A 394 -13.49 0.94 2.70
N VAL A 395 -14.06 1.26 1.53
CA VAL A 395 -13.24 1.46 0.31
C VAL A 395 -12.32 2.68 0.45
N VAL A 396 -12.78 3.75 1.10
CA VAL A 396 -11.97 4.95 1.31
C VAL A 396 -10.83 4.70 2.29
N PHE A 397 -11.10 4.17 3.48
CA PHE A 397 -10.06 3.98 4.50
C PHE A 397 -9.07 2.86 4.14
N LEU A 398 -9.55 1.72 3.67
CA LEU A 398 -8.64 0.63 3.25
C LEU A 398 -7.87 1.01 2.00
N GLY A 399 -8.50 1.72 1.08
CA GLY A 399 -7.87 2.22 -0.14
C GLY A 399 -6.80 3.26 0.17
N MET A 400 -7.16 4.33 0.87
CA MET A 400 -6.33 5.51 1.06
C MET A 400 -5.37 5.38 2.23
N VAL A 401 -5.75 4.82 3.38
CA VAL A 401 -4.86 4.76 4.57
C VAL A 401 -4.49 3.34 4.98
N ARG A 402 -4.88 2.33 4.18
CA ARG A 402 -4.51 0.92 4.36
C ARG A 402 -4.88 0.31 5.71
N ARG A 403 -5.87 0.90 6.40
CA ARG A 403 -6.46 0.38 7.64
C ARG A 403 -7.97 0.44 7.59
N ALA A 404 -8.63 -0.40 8.38
CA ALA A 404 -10.07 -0.34 8.52
C ALA A 404 -10.49 0.97 9.23
N PRO A 405 -11.67 1.54 8.91
CA PRO A 405 -12.20 2.65 9.69
C PRO A 405 -12.52 2.15 11.10
N ASP A 406 -12.06 2.89 12.11
CA ASP A 406 -12.39 2.61 13.50
C ASP A 406 -13.86 3.00 13.82
N PRO A 407 -14.42 2.60 14.98
CA PRO A 407 -15.81 2.89 15.31
C PRO A 407 -16.17 4.38 15.32
N SER A 408 -15.23 5.27 15.66
CA SER A 408 -15.48 6.71 15.67
C SER A 408 -15.60 7.27 14.24
N ALA A 409 -14.71 6.82 13.34
CA ALA A 409 -14.75 7.16 11.93
C ALA A 409 -16.05 6.66 11.27
N LEU A 410 -16.45 5.40 11.54
CA LEU A 410 -17.71 4.84 11.03
C LEU A 410 -18.95 5.58 11.55
N SER A 411 -18.96 5.94 12.84
CA SER A 411 -20.05 6.70 13.45
C SER A 411 -20.18 8.09 12.82
N TRP A 412 -19.07 8.79 12.65
CA TRP A 412 -19.03 10.08 11.97
C TRP A 412 -19.52 9.98 10.52
N TRP A 413 -19.02 9.01 9.77
CA TRP A 413 -19.40 8.78 8.37
C TRP A 413 -20.90 8.51 8.23
N SER A 414 -21.43 7.63 9.08
CA SER A 414 -22.85 7.28 9.10
C SER A 414 -23.73 8.47 9.46
N THR A 415 -23.32 9.28 10.45
CA THR A 415 -24.02 10.50 10.85
C THR A 415 -24.07 11.52 9.71
N LYS A 416 -22.95 11.71 9.01
CA LYS A 416 -22.86 12.62 7.86
C LYS A 416 -23.73 12.16 6.70
N ARG A 417 -23.73 10.86 6.36
CA ARG A 417 -24.65 10.31 5.35
C ARG A 417 -26.10 10.49 5.76
N ALA A 418 -26.46 10.24 7.02
CA ALA A 418 -27.82 10.46 7.53
C ALA A 418 -28.27 11.91 7.42
N SER A 419 -27.35 12.87 7.54
CA SER A 419 -27.61 14.31 7.32
C SER A 419 -27.66 14.73 5.83
N GLY A 420 -27.50 13.80 4.88
CA GLY A 420 -27.47 14.10 3.45
C GLY A 420 -26.14 14.70 2.96
N SER A 421 -25.05 14.55 3.72
CA SER A 421 -23.75 15.05 3.29
C SER A 421 -23.27 14.33 2.02
N PRO A 422 -22.82 15.06 1.00
CA PRO A 422 -22.28 14.47 -0.22
C PRO A 422 -20.92 13.79 0.02
N THR A 423 -20.55 12.85 -0.85
CA THR A 423 -19.37 12.00 -0.70
C THR A 423 -18.04 12.78 -0.72
N ASP A 424 -18.01 13.96 -1.34
CA ASP A 424 -16.86 14.87 -1.34
C ASP A 424 -16.57 15.49 0.04
N VAL A 425 -17.60 15.74 0.85
CA VAL A 425 -17.43 16.17 2.26
C VAL A 425 -16.83 15.04 3.11
N LEU A 426 -17.15 13.79 2.80
CA LEU A 426 -16.66 12.63 3.55
C LEU A 426 -15.22 12.26 3.16
N THR A 427 -14.94 12.28 1.86
CA THR A 427 -13.63 11.94 1.32
C THR A 427 -12.59 13.04 1.59
N SER A 428 -13.00 14.31 1.71
CA SER A 428 -12.09 15.40 2.07
C SER A 428 -11.40 15.17 3.41
N LEU A 429 -12.10 14.59 4.40
CA LEU A 429 -11.55 14.25 5.72
C LEU A 429 -10.29 13.37 5.60
N VAL A 430 -10.35 12.33 4.76
CA VAL A 430 -9.25 11.39 4.59
C VAL A 430 -8.19 11.96 3.66
N LEU A 431 -8.60 12.63 2.58
CA LEU A 431 -7.70 13.27 1.62
C LEU A 431 -6.79 14.33 2.26
N SER A 432 -7.31 15.11 3.21
CA SER A 432 -6.53 16.11 3.93
C SER A 432 -5.83 15.59 5.20
N SER A 433 -5.91 14.28 5.47
CA SER A 433 -5.35 13.71 6.70
C SER A 433 -3.83 13.59 6.63
N ALA A 434 -3.16 13.85 7.76
CA ALA A 434 -1.72 13.62 7.89
C ALA A 434 -1.34 12.14 7.65
N GLU A 435 -2.25 11.22 7.99
CA GLU A 435 -2.08 9.79 7.77
C GLU A 435 -2.04 9.45 6.28
N TYR A 436 -2.98 9.97 5.49
CA TYR A 436 -2.98 9.76 4.05
C TYR A 436 -1.73 10.32 3.40
N ALA A 437 -1.36 11.55 3.79
CA ALA A 437 -0.20 12.22 3.27
C ALA A 437 1.13 11.53 3.63
N ALA A 438 1.20 10.86 4.79
CA ALA A 438 2.37 10.07 5.18
C ALA A 438 2.50 8.74 4.44
N ARG A 439 1.40 8.26 3.83
CA ARG A 439 1.36 6.97 3.14
C ARG A 439 1.73 7.08 1.65
N ILE A 440 1.38 8.19 1.01
CA ILE A 440 1.55 8.35 -0.44
C ILE A 440 2.90 8.92 -0.84
#